data_AF-A0ABD1YGX8-F1
#
_entry.id   AF-A0ABD1YGX8-F1
#
_cell.length_a   1.000
_cell.length_b   1.000
_cell.length_c   1.000
_cell.angle_alpha   90.00
_cell.angle_beta   90.00
_cell.angle_gamma   90.00
#
_symmetry.space_group_name_H-M   'P 1'
#
loop_
_entity.id
_entity.type
_entity.pdbx_description
1 polymer ?
#
loop_
_entity_poly.entity_id
_entity_poly.type
_entity_poly.pdbx_seq_one_letter_code
_entity_poly.pdbx_strand_id
1 'polypeptide(L)'
;MDSLDADIARVQAERRKKEKELAAFTSVSFDKDLYGAGNRFEGYDRSIPVDEEEDEPQNPLERVVAKKLASYTAPKSVLKDLPRGEVTDEALGFRKPQRIIDREDDYRKRRLRRALSPDRHDAFATGSKTPDVSVRTYADVMKEEMLKREKEETLRLIAKKRKTEETESHRTKHTSAKVVHRREREVREKPEERRGKRK
;
A
#
# COMPACT_ATOMS: atom_id res chain seq x y z
N MET A 1 -31.37 -56.92 29.97
CA MET A 1 -32.16 -55.90 29.24
C MET A 1 -32.39 -54.68 30.10
N ASP A 2 -32.66 -54.86 31.39
CA ASP A 2 -32.98 -53.78 32.35
C ASP A 2 -31.90 -52.68 32.54
N SER A 3 -30.62 -53.01 32.32
CA SER A 3 -29.53 -52.02 32.42
C SER A 3 -29.54 -51.02 31.27
N LEU A 4 -29.96 -51.44 30.07
CA LEU A 4 -30.01 -50.59 28.88
C LEU A 4 -31.16 -49.57 28.99
N ASP A 5 -32.29 -50.00 29.55
CA ASP A 5 -33.45 -49.15 29.79
C ASP A 5 -33.18 -48.09 30.87
N ALA A 6 -32.42 -48.46 31.92
CA ALA A 6 -31.97 -47.51 32.94
C ALA A 6 -31.04 -46.43 32.37
N ASP A 7 -30.13 -46.80 31.48
CA ASP A 7 -29.23 -45.85 30.80
C ASP A 7 -29.99 -44.94 29.82
N ILE A 8 -30.97 -45.48 29.08
CA ILE A 8 -31.83 -44.68 28.20
C ILE A 8 -32.63 -43.65 29.01
N ALA A 9 -33.19 -44.04 30.15
CA ALA A 9 -33.92 -43.12 31.02
C ALA A 9 -33.03 -41.98 31.55
N ARG A 10 -31.79 -42.28 31.92
CA ARG A 10 -30.80 -41.28 32.37
C ARG A 10 -30.45 -40.29 31.26
N VAL A 11 -30.16 -40.77 30.05
CA VAL A 11 -29.82 -39.93 28.89
C VAL A 11 -31.00 -39.04 28.48
N GLN A 12 -32.23 -39.55 28.51
CA GLN A 12 -33.42 -38.75 28.22
C GLN A 12 -33.66 -37.66 29.27
N ALA A 13 -33.44 -37.95 30.55
CA ALA A 13 -33.54 -36.96 31.62
C ALA A 13 -32.49 -35.84 31.47
N GLU A 14 -31.25 -36.19 31.14
CA GLU A 14 -30.19 -35.21 30.85
C GLU A 14 -30.52 -34.35 29.61
N ARG A 15 -31.06 -34.96 28.56
CA ARG A 15 -31.49 -34.25 27.35
C ARG A 15 -32.60 -33.24 27.66
N ARG A 16 -33.63 -33.64 28.42
CA ARG A 16 -34.71 -32.75 28.86
C ARG A 16 -34.20 -31.61 29.73
N LYS A 17 -33.17 -31.85 30.55
CA LYS A 17 -32.55 -30.81 31.38
C LYS A 17 -31.81 -29.79 30.52
N LYS A 18 -30.99 -30.24 29.57
CA LYS A 18 -30.28 -29.37 28.62
C LYS A 18 -31.23 -28.56 27.73
N GLU A 19 -32.33 -29.18 27.30
CA GLU A 19 -33.35 -28.49 26.50
C GLU A 19 -34.05 -27.37 27.29
N LYS A 20 -34.33 -27.59 28.58
CA LYS A 20 -34.86 -26.54 29.47
C LYS A 20 -33.85 -25.41 29.70
N GLU A 21 -32.57 -25.73 29.85
CA GLU A 21 -31.49 -24.73 29.97
C GLU A 21 -31.35 -23.90 28.68
N LEU A 22 -31.44 -24.53 27.51
CA LEU A 22 -31.43 -23.85 26.21
C LEU A 22 -32.69 -22.98 26.00
N ALA A 23 -33.87 -23.49 26.37
CA ALA A 23 -35.11 -22.74 26.31
C ALA A 23 -35.05 -21.48 27.19
N ALA A 24 -34.49 -21.59 28.40
CA ALA A 24 -34.26 -20.46 29.30
C ALA A 24 -33.31 -19.41 28.69
N PHE A 25 -32.25 -19.85 27.98
CA PHE A 25 -31.36 -18.96 27.25
C PHE A 25 -32.03 -18.27 26.05
N THR A 26 -32.90 -18.98 25.30
CA THR A 26 -33.62 -18.40 24.15
C THR A 26 -34.83 -17.54 24.55
N SER A 27 -35.33 -17.70 25.78
CA SER A 27 -36.41 -16.86 26.32
C SER A 27 -35.95 -15.47 26.76
N VAL A 28 -34.66 -15.15 26.63
CA VAL A 28 -34.15 -13.79 26.80
C VAL A 28 -34.69 -12.95 25.64
N SER A 29 -35.84 -12.33 25.84
CA SER A 29 -36.41 -11.35 24.94
C SER A 29 -35.55 -10.08 24.97
N PHE A 30 -34.60 -9.96 24.04
CA PHE A 30 -33.79 -8.76 23.86
C PHE A 30 -34.69 -7.52 23.68
N ASP A 31 -34.60 -6.55 24.61
CA ASP A 31 -35.12 -5.18 24.60
C ASP A 31 -36.19 -4.87 23.54
N LYS A 32 -37.28 -5.67 23.51
CA LYS A 32 -38.36 -5.55 22.53
C LYS A 32 -39.20 -4.29 22.76
N ASP A 33 -39.19 -3.81 24.00
CA ASP A 33 -39.73 -2.54 24.44
C ASP A 33 -38.93 -1.35 23.91
N LEU A 34 -37.59 -1.45 23.85
CA LEU A 34 -36.72 -0.38 23.38
C LEU A 34 -36.59 -0.32 21.86
N TYR A 35 -36.51 -1.48 21.19
CA TYR A 35 -36.28 -1.57 19.74
C TYR A 35 -37.54 -1.85 18.90
N GLY A 36 -38.70 -1.92 19.55
CA GLY A 36 -39.99 -2.16 18.92
C GLY A 36 -40.21 -3.63 18.59
N ALA A 37 -41.30 -4.20 19.11
CA ALA A 37 -41.71 -5.59 18.86
C ALA A 37 -42.20 -5.86 17.42
N GLY A 38 -42.05 -4.90 16.50
CA GLY A 38 -42.50 -5.01 15.12
C GLY A 38 -41.47 -5.69 14.21
N ASN A 39 -41.95 -6.35 13.16
CA ASN A 39 -41.08 -6.94 12.14
C ASN A 39 -40.36 -5.81 11.39
N ARG A 40 -39.07 -5.60 11.66
CA ARG A 40 -38.23 -4.57 11.02
C ARG A 40 -38.12 -4.67 9.48
N PHE A 41 -38.71 -5.71 8.89
CA PHE A 41 -38.67 -6.04 7.48
C PHE A 41 -40.04 -5.93 6.78
N GLU A 42 -41.03 -5.31 7.42
CA GLU A 42 -42.28 -4.94 6.77
C GLU A 42 -42.03 -3.73 5.85
N GLY A 43 -42.30 -3.89 4.54
CA GLY A 43 -42.09 -2.87 3.52
C GLY A 43 -40.79 -3.01 2.71
N TYR A 44 -39.95 -3.99 3.00
CA TYR A 44 -38.79 -4.30 2.17
C TYR A 44 -39.11 -5.42 1.18
N ASP A 45 -38.66 -5.23 -0.06
CA ASP A 45 -38.69 -6.26 -1.09
C ASP A 45 -37.77 -7.41 -0.69
N ARG A 46 -38.32 -8.63 -0.65
CA ARG A 46 -37.62 -9.84 -0.21
C ARG A 46 -36.94 -10.60 -1.35
N SER A 47 -37.05 -10.09 -2.58
CA SER A 47 -36.46 -10.71 -3.77
C SER A 47 -36.21 -9.68 -4.86
N ILE A 48 -35.03 -9.75 -5.47
CA ILE A 48 -34.70 -9.04 -6.71
C ILE A 48 -35.06 -9.99 -7.87
N PRO A 49 -35.75 -9.53 -8.93
CA PRO A 49 -35.98 -10.33 -10.13
C PRO A 49 -34.67 -10.88 -10.69
N VAL A 50 -34.65 -12.17 -11.02
CA VAL A 50 -33.45 -12.90 -11.50
C VAL A 50 -33.23 -12.72 -13.01
N ASP A 51 -34.18 -12.10 -13.72
CA ASP A 51 -34.03 -11.80 -15.14
C ASP A 51 -33.21 -10.51 -15.33
N GLU A 52 -31.92 -10.67 -15.61
CA GLU A 52 -30.97 -9.60 -15.98
C GLU A 52 -31.18 -9.11 -17.44
N GLU A 53 -32.41 -9.04 -17.94
CA GLU A 53 -32.69 -8.31 -19.19
C GLU A 53 -32.85 -6.81 -18.89
N GLU A 54 -31.74 -6.18 -18.49
CA GLU A 54 -31.62 -4.75 -18.19
C GLU A 54 -31.86 -3.84 -19.42
N ASP A 55 -31.97 -4.42 -20.61
CA ASP A 55 -32.09 -3.72 -21.90
C ASP A 55 -33.51 -3.67 -22.49
N GLU A 56 -34.53 -4.25 -21.84
CA GLU A 56 -35.91 -4.06 -22.32
C GLU A 56 -36.44 -2.68 -21.87
N PRO A 57 -36.88 -1.81 -22.79
CA PRO A 57 -37.40 -0.51 -22.41
C PRO A 57 -38.62 -0.70 -21.52
N GLN A 58 -38.54 -0.14 -20.31
CA GLN A 58 -39.58 -0.24 -19.28
C GLN A 58 -40.92 0.37 -19.75
N ASN A 59 -40.87 1.24 -20.76
CA ASN A 59 -42.05 1.91 -21.32
C ASN A 59 -42.62 1.14 -22.53
N PRO A 60 -43.95 0.85 -22.55
CA PRO A 60 -44.58 0.10 -23.65
C PRO A 60 -44.54 0.84 -24.99
N LEU A 61 -44.58 2.18 -24.98
CA LEU A 61 -44.49 3.00 -26.20
C LEU A 61 -43.09 2.93 -26.83
N GLU A 62 -42.06 2.91 -25.99
CA GLU A 62 -40.66 2.84 -26.40
C GLU A 62 -40.34 1.49 -27.03
N ARG A 63 -40.95 0.40 -26.52
CA ARG A 63 -40.89 -0.93 -27.12
C ARG A 63 -41.47 -0.97 -28.55
N VAL A 64 -42.56 -0.25 -28.82
CA VAL A 64 -43.17 -0.17 -30.15
C VAL A 64 -42.27 0.61 -31.11
N VAL A 65 -41.69 1.72 -30.65
CA VAL A 65 -40.75 2.52 -31.44
C VAL A 65 -39.47 1.73 -31.75
N ALA A 66 -38.90 1.04 -30.77
CA ALA A 66 -37.72 0.20 -30.96
C ALA A 66 -37.96 -0.91 -32.00
N LYS A 67 -39.14 -1.55 -31.99
CA LYS A 67 -39.52 -2.55 -33.00
C LYS A 67 -39.67 -1.96 -34.40
N LYS A 68 -40.20 -0.73 -34.52
CA LYS A 68 -40.33 -0.03 -35.82
C LYS A 68 -38.99 0.45 -36.37
N LEU A 69 -38.03 0.74 -35.50
CA LEU A 69 -36.70 1.21 -35.88
C LEU A 69 -35.68 0.08 -36.06
N ALA A 70 -36.06 -1.18 -35.85
CA ALA A 70 -35.18 -2.34 -35.97
C ALA A 70 -34.56 -2.52 -37.36
N SER A 71 -35.17 -1.96 -38.41
CA SER A 71 -34.62 -1.95 -39.78
C SER A 71 -33.69 -0.77 -40.06
N TYR A 72 -33.73 0.27 -39.23
CA TYR A 72 -32.92 1.48 -39.37
C TYR A 72 -31.66 1.42 -38.49
N THR A 73 -31.69 0.64 -37.41
CA THR A 73 -30.52 0.40 -36.55
C THR A 73 -29.79 -0.88 -37.00
N ALA A 74 -28.48 -0.95 -36.77
CA ALA A 74 -27.71 -2.14 -37.09
C ALA A 74 -28.20 -3.35 -36.26
N PRO A 75 -28.25 -4.57 -36.84
CA PRO A 75 -28.67 -5.75 -36.10
C PRO A 75 -27.73 -6.01 -34.92
N LYS A 76 -28.30 -6.45 -33.79
CA LYS A 76 -27.56 -6.66 -32.53
C LYS A 76 -26.37 -7.62 -32.68
N SER A 77 -26.42 -8.56 -33.63
CA SER A 77 -25.30 -9.45 -33.93
C SER A 77 -24.07 -8.67 -34.42
N VAL A 78 -24.26 -7.77 -35.39
CA VAL A 78 -23.19 -6.94 -35.93
C VAL A 78 -22.65 -5.99 -34.85
N LEU A 79 -23.51 -5.37 -34.05
CA LEU A 79 -23.08 -4.47 -32.97
C LEU A 79 -22.24 -5.16 -31.88
N LYS A 80 -22.45 -6.47 -31.63
CA LYS A 80 -21.64 -7.25 -30.67
C LYS A 80 -20.28 -7.65 -31.24
N ASP A 81 -20.18 -7.84 -32.55
CA ASP A 81 -18.95 -8.25 -33.23
C ASP A 81 -18.02 -7.06 -33.53
N LEU A 82 -18.55 -5.83 -33.53
CA LEU A 82 -17.69 -4.65 -33.58
C LEU A 82 -16.82 -4.60 -32.33
N PRO A 83 -15.48 -4.46 -32.45
CA PRO A 83 -14.63 -4.23 -31.32
C PRO A 83 -15.02 -2.87 -30.72
N ARG A 84 -15.88 -2.90 -29.71
CA ARG A 84 -16.12 -1.75 -28.85
C ARG A 84 -14.77 -1.47 -28.24
N GLY A 85 -14.10 -0.42 -28.70
CA GLY A 85 -12.89 0.07 -28.09
C GLY A 85 -13.26 0.41 -26.65
N GLU A 86 -13.07 -0.55 -25.75
CA GLU A 86 -13.14 -0.32 -24.33
C GLU A 86 -12.04 0.71 -24.11
N VAL A 87 -12.45 1.96 -23.92
CA VAL A 87 -11.55 3.04 -23.52
C VAL A 87 -11.21 2.70 -22.08
N THR A 88 -10.33 1.70 -21.93
CA THR A 88 -9.81 1.33 -20.65
C THR A 88 -9.13 2.58 -20.10
N ASP A 89 -9.28 2.82 -18.80
CA ASP A 89 -8.63 3.98 -18.16
C ASP A 89 -7.11 4.03 -18.41
N GLU A 90 -6.52 2.92 -18.85
CA GLU A 90 -5.15 2.76 -19.33
C GLU A 90 -4.83 3.68 -20.52
N ALA A 91 -5.76 3.82 -21.48
CA ALA A 91 -5.59 4.65 -22.68
C ALA A 91 -5.70 6.16 -22.40
N LEU A 92 -6.36 6.54 -21.30
CA LEU A 92 -6.57 7.93 -20.93
C LEU A 92 -5.44 8.52 -20.08
N GLY A 93 -4.43 7.73 -19.69
CA GLY A 93 -3.24 8.21 -18.98
C GLY A 93 -3.51 8.76 -17.57
N PHE A 94 -4.75 8.74 -17.09
CA PHE A 94 -5.15 9.22 -15.76
C PHE A 94 -5.09 8.15 -14.67
N ARG A 95 -4.53 6.97 -14.94
CA ARG A 95 -4.36 5.94 -13.90
C ARG A 95 -3.42 6.46 -12.82
N LYS A 96 -4.01 6.81 -11.67
CA LYS A 96 -3.25 7.00 -10.43
C LYS A 96 -2.45 5.70 -10.20
N PRO A 97 -1.16 5.78 -9.82
CA PRO A 97 -0.35 4.59 -9.56
C PRO A 97 -1.09 3.64 -8.61
N GLN A 98 -1.37 2.42 -9.05
CA GLN A 98 -2.11 1.43 -8.26
C GLN A 98 -1.30 0.97 -7.05
N ARG A 99 0.02 0.82 -7.22
CA ARG A 99 0.91 0.34 -6.17
C ARG A 99 1.32 1.49 -5.26
N ILE A 100 1.39 1.19 -3.96
CA ILE A 100 1.85 2.15 -2.95
C ILE A 100 3.31 2.56 -3.21
N ILE A 101 4.15 1.65 -3.71
CA ILE A 101 5.57 1.90 -4.01
C ILE A 101 5.77 3.06 -5.00
N ASP A 102 4.88 3.17 -5.97
CA ASP A 102 4.97 4.19 -7.02
C ASP A 102 4.59 5.58 -6.48
N ARG A 103 3.86 5.63 -5.36
CA ARG A 103 3.48 6.85 -4.62
C ARG A 103 4.52 7.27 -3.58
N GLU A 104 5.56 6.47 -3.35
CA GLU A 104 6.52 6.67 -2.28
C GLU A 104 7.82 7.35 -2.72
N ASP A 105 8.31 8.28 -1.90
CA ASP A 105 9.60 8.92 -2.06
C ASP A 105 10.77 7.94 -1.83
N ASP A 106 11.95 8.32 -2.34
CA ASP A 106 13.19 7.55 -2.18
C ASP A 106 13.53 7.24 -0.72
N TYR A 107 13.19 8.15 0.21
CA TYR A 107 13.40 7.92 1.64
C TYR A 107 12.51 6.79 2.18
N ARG A 108 11.23 6.76 1.80
CA ARG A 108 10.27 5.71 2.22
C ARG A 108 10.64 4.36 1.61
N LYS A 109 11.07 4.36 0.34
CA LYS A 109 11.55 3.16 -0.36
C LYS A 109 12.76 2.51 0.30
N ARG A 110 13.55 3.22 1.12
CA ARG A 110 14.68 2.62 1.86
C ARG A 110 14.27 1.47 2.76
N ARG A 111 13.01 1.46 3.25
CA ARG A 111 12.52 0.36 4.10
C ARG A 111 12.58 -0.99 3.38
N LEU A 112 12.35 -1.01 2.06
CA LEU A 112 12.37 -2.23 1.25
C LEU A 112 13.79 -2.78 1.06
N ARG A 113 14.80 -1.91 1.12
CA ARG A 113 16.21 -2.29 1.01
C ARG A 113 16.81 -2.75 2.34
N ARG A 114 16.08 -2.61 3.46
CA ARG A 114 16.54 -3.12 4.75
C ARG A 114 16.42 -4.63 4.71
N ALA A 115 17.52 -5.33 4.99
CA ALA A 115 17.49 -6.77 5.19
C ALA A 115 16.50 -7.06 6.33
N LEU A 116 15.42 -7.78 6.02
CA LEU A 116 14.52 -8.29 7.04
C LEU A 116 15.34 -9.23 7.92
N SER A 117 15.41 -8.95 9.23
CA SER A 117 16.16 -9.81 10.13
C SER A 117 15.59 -11.23 10.04
N PRO A 118 16.43 -12.28 10.04
CA PRO A 118 15.96 -13.65 10.22
C PRO A 118 15.07 -13.78 11.45
N ASP A 119 14.24 -14.82 11.49
CA ASP A 119 13.35 -15.09 12.63
C ASP A 119 14.12 -15.03 13.94
N ARG A 120 13.64 -14.19 14.85
CA ARG A 120 14.32 -13.87 16.11
C ARG A 120 13.92 -14.91 17.15
N HIS A 121 14.84 -15.25 18.05
CA HIS A 121 14.46 -16.02 19.22
C HIS A 121 13.48 -15.21 20.08
N ASP A 122 12.27 -15.72 20.28
CA ASP A 122 11.33 -15.17 21.26
C ASP A 122 11.69 -15.67 22.66
N ALA A 123 12.18 -14.75 23.49
CA ALA A 123 12.61 -15.04 24.86
C ALA A 123 11.44 -15.40 25.81
N PHE A 124 10.20 -15.09 25.44
CA PHE A 124 9.02 -15.39 26.25
C PHE A 124 8.35 -16.71 25.85
N ALA A 125 8.53 -17.16 24.60
CA ALA A 125 7.99 -18.43 24.12
C ALA A 125 8.68 -19.64 24.76
N THR A 126 9.97 -19.56 25.08
CA THR A 126 10.78 -20.71 25.52
C THR A 126 10.91 -20.88 27.03
N GLY A 127 10.29 -20.00 27.83
CA GLY A 127 10.13 -20.15 29.29
C GLY A 127 11.46 -20.40 30.03
N SER A 128 12.10 -19.32 30.48
CA SER A 128 13.32 -19.28 31.33
C SER A 128 14.59 -20.00 30.84
N LYS A 129 14.58 -20.62 29.65
CA LYS A 129 15.78 -21.21 29.06
C LYS A 129 16.70 -20.13 28.48
N THR A 130 17.99 -20.20 28.81
CA THR A 130 19.00 -19.36 28.16
C THR A 130 19.03 -19.69 26.66
N PRO A 131 18.91 -18.69 25.77
CA PRO A 131 18.93 -18.92 24.33
C PRO A 131 20.24 -19.60 23.92
N ASP A 132 20.14 -20.54 23.00
CA ASP A 132 21.32 -21.21 22.43
C ASP A 132 22.17 -20.21 21.64
N VAL A 133 23.50 -20.37 21.69
CA VAL A 133 24.49 -19.43 21.14
C VAL A 133 24.36 -19.27 19.62
N SER A 134 23.81 -20.28 18.95
CA SER A 134 23.56 -20.24 17.51
C SER A 134 22.38 -19.34 17.11
N VAL A 135 21.52 -18.94 18.05
CA VAL A 135 20.29 -18.21 17.73
C VAL A 135 20.48 -16.71 18.01
N ARG A 136 20.15 -15.87 17.03
CA ARG A 136 20.23 -14.40 17.21
C ARG A 136 19.19 -13.92 18.23
N THR A 137 19.66 -13.17 19.22
CA THR A 137 18.82 -12.59 20.28
C THR A 137 18.47 -11.12 20.02
N TYR A 138 17.50 -10.57 20.76
CA TYR A 138 17.15 -9.15 20.71
C TYR A 138 18.36 -8.23 20.98
N ALA A 139 19.22 -8.61 21.92
CA ALA A 139 20.41 -7.83 22.27
C ALA A 139 21.37 -7.68 21.08
N ASP A 140 21.54 -8.75 20.30
CA ASP A 140 22.41 -8.74 19.12
C ASP A 140 21.81 -7.88 18.01
N VAL A 141 20.49 -7.94 17.81
CA VAL A 141 19.79 -7.07 16.86
C VAL A 141 19.97 -5.59 17.23
N MET A 142 19.82 -5.25 18.51
CA MET A 142 20.00 -3.86 18.96
C MET A 142 21.43 -3.38 18.72
N LYS A 143 22.44 -4.22 18.98
CA LYS A 143 23.84 -3.91 18.66
C LYS A 143 24.06 -3.74 17.16
N GLU A 144 23.52 -4.65 16.34
CA GLU A 144 23.63 -4.56 14.88
C GLU A 144 22.96 -3.30 14.32
N GLU A 145 21.80 -2.90 14.85
CA GLU A 145 21.13 -1.66 14.45
C GLU A 145 21.95 -0.41 14.81
N MET A 146 22.53 -0.37 16.01
CA MET A 146 23.42 0.72 16.42
C MET A 146 24.63 0.82 15.49
N LEU A 147 25.29 -0.31 15.22
CA LEU A 147 26.43 -0.38 14.30
C LEU A 147 26.04 0.04 12.86
N LYS A 148 24.83 -0.28 12.41
CA LYS A 148 24.32 0.17 11.10
C LYS A 148 24.16 1.69 11.05
N ARG A 149 23.60 2.30 12.10
CA ARG A 149 23.45 3.77 12.20
C ARG A 149 24.81 4.46 12.19
N GLU A 150 25.76 3.98 12.99
CA GLU A 150 27.13 4.51 13.03
C GLU A 150 27.84 4.39 11.66
N LYS A 151 27.68 3.26 10.97
CA LYS A 151 28.19 3.08 9.60
C LYS A 151 27.57 4.07 8.62
N GLU A 152 26.26 4.32 8.70
CA GLU A 152 25.61 5.32 7.84
C GLU A 152 26.07 6.74 8.14
N GLU A 153 26.25 7.10 9.41
CA GLU A 153 26.73 8.41 9.84
C GLU A 153 28.17 8.66 9.39
N THR A 154 29.05 7.68 9.57
CA THR A 154 30.45 7.77 9.09
C THR A 154 30.52 7.91 7.58
N LEU A 155 29.74 7.13 6.81
CA LEU A 155 29.65 7.29 5.35
C LEU A 155 29.13 8.67 4.95
N ARG A 156 28.14 9.23 5.67
CA ARG A 156 27.67 10.60 5.43
C ARG A 156 28.76 11.63 5.72
N LEU A 157 29.53 11.48 6.79
CA LEU A 157 30.64 12.37 7.12
C LEU A 157 31.73 12.31 6.05
N ILE A 158 32.08 11.12 5.57
CA ILE A 158 33.04 10.95 4.46
C ILE A 158 32.52 11.64 3.20
N ALA A 159 31.25 11.45 2.85
CA ALA A 159 30.65 12.09 1.68
C ALA A 159 30.62 13.63 1.81
N LYS A 160 30.32 14.15 3.01
CA LYS A 160 30.39 15.59 3.29
C LYS A 160 31.82 16.12 3.14
N LYS A 161 32.81 15.45 3.73
CA LYS A 161 34.23 15.82 3.63
C LYS A 161 34.73 15.83 2.19
N ARG A 162 34.40 14.79 1.40
CA ARG A 162 34.75 14.75 -0.03
C ARG A 162 34.16 15.91 -0.81
N LYS A 163 32.89 16.25 -0.56
CA LYS A 163 32.24 17.41 -1.20
C LYS A 163 32.90 18.72 -0.80
N THR A 164 33.23 18.92 0.48
CA THR A 164 33.91 20.15 0.92
C THR A 164 35.30 20.28 0.29
N GLU A 165 36.09 19.20 0.29
CA GLU A 165 37.42 19.15 -0.35
C GLU A 165 37.33 19.46 -1.86
N GLU A 166 36.34 18.90 -2.56
CA GLU A 166 36.09 19.18 -3.97
C GLU A 166 35.77 20.67 -4.18
N THR A 167 34.86 21.24 -3.39
CA THR A 167 34.51 22.67 -3.48
C THR A 167 35.70 23.59 -3.15
N GLU A 168 36.54 23.23 -2.18
CA GLU A 168 37.75 23.97 -1.84
C GLU A 168 38.80 23.88 -2.95
N SER A 169 38.97 22.70 -3.58
CA SER A 169 39.84 22.52 -4.73
C SER A 169 39.36 23.33 -5.94
N HIS A 170 38.05 23.42 -6.18
CA HIS A 170 37.48 24.25 -7.24
C HIS A 170 37.63 25.74 -6.92
N ARG A 171 37.44 26.15 -5.67
CA ARG A 171 37.66 27.53 -5.23
C ARG A 171 39.13 27.95 -5.40
N THR A 172 40.08 27.11 -4.99
CA THR A 172 41.52 27.40 -5.13
C THR A 172 41.97 27.46 -6.60
N LYS A 173 41.46 26.57 -7.47
CA LYS A 173 41.67 26.65 -8.92
C LYS A 173 41.07 27.90 -9.54
N HIS A 174 39.87 28.31 -9.10
CA HIS A 174 39.22 29.51 -9.61
C HIS A 174 39.91 30.80 -9.13
N THR A 175 40.44 30.84 -7.90
CA THR A 175 41.22 31.98 -7.41
C THR A 175 42.58 32.07 -8.10
N SER A 176 43.28 30.96 -8.30
CA SER A 176 44.57 30.95 -9.01
C SER A 176 44.41 31.35 -10.48
N ALA A 177 43.39 30.86 -11.18
CA ALA A 177 43.07 31.27 -12.56
C ALA A 177 42.76 32.78 -12.66
N LYS A 178 42.04 33.34 -11.68
CA LYS A 178 41.73 34.79 -11.65
C LYS A 178 42.96 35.66 -11.39
N VAL A 179 43.91 35.17 -10.57
CA VAL A 179 45.20 35.85 -10.33
C VAL A 179 46.07 35.81 -11.58
N VAL A 180 46.13 34.69 -12.30
CA VAL A 180 46.86 34.57 -13.56
C VAL A 180 46.26 35.51 -14.62
N HIS A 181 44.95 35.51 -14.80
CA HIS A 181 44.27 36.40 -15.76
C HIS A 181 44.47 37.88 -15.44
N ARG A 182 44.49 38.25 -14.15
CA ARG A 182 44.79 39.62 -13.71
C ARG A 182 46.25 40.01 -14.02
N ARG A 183 47.21 39.13 -13.75
CA ARG A 183 48.63 39.37 -14.06
C ARG A 183 48.86 39.50 -15.57
N GLU A 184 48.21 38.67 -16.39
CA GLU A 184 48.31 38.76 -17.85
C GLU A 184 47.72 40.05 -18.41
N ARG A 185 46.63 40.56 -17.84
CA ARG A 185 46.08 41.89 -18.19
C ARG A 185 47.02 43.02 -17.81
N GLU A 186 47.58 43.00 -16.60
CA GLU A 186 48.53 44.03 -16.13
C GLU A 186 49.85 44.03 -16.94
N VAL A 187 50.28 42.88 -17.48
CA VAL A 187 51.45 42.80 -18.38
C VAL A 187 51.14 43.34 -19.78
N ARG A 188 49.92 43.13 -20.29
CA ARG A 188 49.49 43.66 -21.61
C ARG A 188 49.21 45.16 -21.61
N GLU A 189 48.87 45.74 -20.46
CA GLU A 189 48.55 47.17 -20.32
C GLU A 189 49.75 48.06 -19.96
N LYS A 190 50.96 47.49 -19.74
CA LYS A 190 52.16 48.32 -19.57
C LYS A 190 52.58 48.92 -20.92
N PRO A 191 52.61 50.25 -21.07
CA PRO A 191 53.12 50.87 -22.29
C PRO A 191 54.63 50.62 -22.39
N GLU A 192 55.10 50.24 -23.58
CA GLU A 192 56.54 50.15 -23.92
C GLU A 192 57.17 51.54 -23.87
N GLU A 193 57.43 52.09 -22.67
CA GLU A 193 58.20 53.32 -22.57
C GLU A 193 59.70 53.04 -22.78
N ARG A 194 60.12 53.43 -23.98
CA ARG A 194 61.41 54.06 -24.29
C ARG A 194 62.65 53.16 -24.21
N ARG A 195 62.78 52.26 -25.19
CA ARG A 195 64.12 51.85 -25.70
C ARG A 195 64.51 52.69 -26.91
N GLY A 196 65.24 53.78 -26.67
CA GLY A 196 65.92 54.60 -27.68
C GLY A 196 66.13 56.02 -27.15
N LYS A 197 67.30 56.66 -27.17
CA LYS A 197 68.59 56.44 -27.86
C LYS A 197 69.71 56.91 -26.92
N ARG A 198 70.86 56.21 -26.92
CA ARG A 198 72.13 56.71 -26.38
C ARG A 198 73.00 57.20 -27.55
N LYS A 199 73.47 58.44 -27.43
CA LYS A 199 74.49 59.19 -28.20
C LYS A 199 74.31 59.27 -29.71
#